data_AF-A0A399T0X8-F1
#
_entry.id   AF-A0A399T0X8-F1
#
_cell.length_a   1.000
_cell.length_b   1.000
_cell.length_c   1.000
_cell.angle_alpha   90.00
_cell.angle_beta   90.00
_cell.angle_gamma   90.00
#
_symmetry.space_group_name_H-M   'P 1'
#
loop_
_entity.id
_entity.type
_entity.pdbx_description
1 polymer ?
#
loop_
_entity_poly.entity_id
_entity_poly.type
_entity_poly.pdbx_seq_one_letter_code
_entity_poly.pdbx_strand_id
1 'polypeptide(L)'
;MQGETSNSPEFENLRNELNALNERLTNIERSLEKTGVPEFIARKREHLPQDDGIDIKLPFETKGSIEFRVGEYGMAWLGNIVLFLGLIFLVNYLQNSGNRVVSILVGFAAVASIYICAHYIRESLSVISKLLVYNGHFLLYFFTLRLYFFQENPLLQNKILAFVLLILVSLVFLYIAFRKKSQATAGLSLIMLMGAGVVFDSAAVIAILATTVAFITLELYRRFAWLKLALFFIFVAYVLHLVWLLNNPFMGNNPAFVASVSGLYVFPILTGIVFSLIAIVPRKETISSELAIVAIIWNGLGFTVILAIILLTYFENNYVPISAMVTVLCILYAALLRLKSDIRLIASIYVLYGFLTLSVVIFGIFGLPDSYGLFALQSLLVVSFALWFRSRFMIVMNTILFLVFLVFAVQSHQNNHLTNFSFMLVAFVSARIINWQKERLNIKTELVRNLYLLLGFGMTLVAFYHVSPPSYITATWIFAGLLFFLVGYLLKNIKYRWLAISAMVVSAIRLIFVDMASVNIGYRILAFLGLAIISIAVSVWYTKYLIRKKE
;
A
#
# COMPACT_ATOMS: atom_id res chain seq x y z
N MET A 1 -23.31 42.53 34.84
CA MET A 1 -22.06 42.47 34.05
C MET A 1 -21.07 43.40 34.72
N GLN A 2 -20.30 42.87 35.67
CA GLN A 2 -19.26 43.62 36.37
C GLN A 2 -18.01 43.65 35.50
N GLY A 3 -17.45 44.84 35.30
CA GLY A 3 -16.22 45.05 34.54
C GLY A 3 -15.02 44.51 35.29
N GLU A 4 -14.32 43.57 34.68
CA GLU A 4 -12.99 43.15 35.10
C GLU A 4 -11.99 44.25 34.76
N THR A 5 -11.49 44.90 35.81
CA THR A 5 -10.41 45.87 35.79
C THR A 5 -9.11 45.21 35.32
N SER A 6 -8.66 45.56 34.12
CA SER A 6 -7.44 45.08 33.45
C SER A 6 -6.15 45.68 34.03
N ASN A 7 -5.97 45.66 35.35
CA ASN A 7 -4.75 46.13 36.02
C ASN A 7 -4.11 45.00 36.82
N SER A 8 -3.81 43.87 36.16
CA SER A 8 -2.85 42.92 36.74
C SER A 8 -1.43 43.34 36.33
N PRO A 9 -0.47 43.39 37.27
CA PRO A 9 0.92 43.73 36.96
C PRO A 9 1.56 42.75 35.96
N GLU A 10 1.02 41.53 35.83
CA GLU A 10 1.42 40.56 34.81
C GLU A 10 1.08 41.02 33.38
N PHE A 11 -0.05 41.71 33.19
CA PHE A 11 -0.45 42.22 31.88
C PHE A 11 0.43 43.39 31.43
N GLU A 12 0.83 44.26 32.35
CA GLU A 12 1.83 45.30 32.05
C GLU A 12 3.19 44.69 31.72
N ASN A 13 3.60 43.65 32.43
CA ASN A 13 4.88 42.98 32.17
C ASN A 13 4.90 42.32 30.78
N LEU A 14 3.83 41.62 30.42
CA LEU A 14 3.64 41.05 29.07
C LEU A 14 3.64 42.13 28.00
N ARG A 15 2.98 43.26 28.24
CA ARG A 15 2.95 44.39 27.29
C ARG A 15 4.33 45.00 27.10
N ASN A 16 5.12 45.11 28.16
CA ASN A 16 6.49 45.59 28.13
C ASN A 16 7.42 44.61 27.40
N GLU A 17 7.29 43.31 27.62
CA GLU A 17 8.03 42.28 26.87
C GLU A 17 7.68 42.30 25.37
N LEU A 18 6.41 42.45 25.04
CA LEU A 18 5.94 42.49 23.65
C LEU A 18 6.43 43.76 22.93
N ASN A 19 6.45 44.90 23.64
CA ASN A 19 7.02 46.14 23.13
C ASN A 19 8.53 46.04 22.93
N ALA A 20 9.26 45.45 23.88
CA ALA A 20 10.70 45.21 23.76
C ALA A 20 11.03 44.24 22.62
N LEU A 21 10.18 43.24 22.38
CA LEU A 21 10.32 42.31 21.26
C LEU A 21 10.10 43.03 19.93
N ASN A 22 9.07 43.89 19.84
CA ASN A 22 8.78 44.69 18.64
C ASN A 22 9.91 45.68 18.35
N GLU A 23 10.49 46.35 19.35
CA GLU A 23 11.65 47.22 19.14
C GLU A 23 12.86 46.44 18.62
N ARG A 24 13.13 45.26 19.17
CA ARG A 24 14.20 44.37 18.67
C ARG A 24 13.96 43.96 17.23
N LEU A 25 12.72 43.59 16.89
CA LEU A 25 12.35 43.20 15.53
C LEU A 25 12.53 44.37 14.55
N THR A 26 12.05 45.57 14.93
CA THR A 26 12.17 46.79 14.12
C THR A 26 13.64 47.18 13.90
N ASN A 27 14.49 46.99 14.91
CA ASN A 27 15.93 47.24 14.79
C ASN A 27 16.63 46.22 13.88
N ILE A 28 16.20 44.96 13.91
CA ILE A 28 16.69 43.92 12.99
C ILE A 28 16.25 44.24 11.55
N GLU A 29 14.99 44.64 11.34
CA GLU A 29 14.46 45.05 10.03
C GLU A 29 15.22 46.25 9.46
N ARG A 30 15.44 47.31 10.26
CA ARG A 30 16.25 48.46 9.85
C ARG A 30 17.70 48.10 9.56
N SER A 31 18.28 47.16 10.31
CA SER A 31 19.65 46.68 10.08
C SER A 31 19.75 45.89 8.76
N LEU A 32 18.73 45.09 8.45
CA LEU A 32 18.59 44.34 7.19
C LEU A 32 18.37 45.25 5.98
N GLU A 33 17.60 46.33 6.12
CA GLU A 33 17.43 47.35 5.07
C GLU A 33 18.76 48.10 4.80
N LYS A 34 19.50 48.48 5.85
CA LYS A 34 20.80 49.16 5.71
C LYS A 34 21.90 48.30 5.11
N THR A 35 21.82 46.98 5.27
CA THR A 35 22.80 46.05 4.67
C THR A 35 22.48 45.66 3.23
N GLY A 36 21.42 46.22 2.61
CA GLY A 36 21.08 45.93 1.21
C GLY A 36 20.70 44.46 0.97
N VAL A 37 20.33 43.73 2.02
CA VAL A 37 19.94 42.31 1.98
C VAL A 37 18.49 42.04 1.48
N PRO A 38 17.59 43.00 1.17
CA PRO A 38 16.31 42.63 0.56
C PRO A 38 16.52 41.91 -0.78
N GLU A 39 17.61 42.26 -1.50
CA GLU A 39 17.94 41.67 -2.79
C GLU A 39 18.51 40.24 -2.66
N PHE A 40 19.19 39.87 -1.57
CA PHE A 40 19.79 38.52 -1.46
C PHE A 40 18.75 37.44 -1.15
N ILE A 41 17.67 37.79 -0.43
CA ILE A 41 16.55 36.86 -0.18
C ILE A 41 15.59 36.82 -1.38
N ALA A 42 15.41 37.94 -2.10
CA ALA A 42 14.65 37.97 -3.35
C ALA A 42 15.38 37.20 -4.48
N ARG A 43 16.68 37.41 -4.65
CA ARG A 43 17.50 36.78 -5.71
C ARG A 43 17.76 35.29 -5.46
N LYS A 44 17.70 34.82 -4.21
CA LYS A 44 17.77 33.38 -3.90
C LYS A 44 16.42 32.66 -4.06
N ARG A 45 15.29 33.38 -4.21
CA ARG A 45 14.02 32.80 -4.65
C ARG A 45 13.94 32.61 -6.17
N GLU A 46 14.76 33.27 -6.96
CA GLU A 46 14.73 33.19 -8.44
C GLU A 46 15.41 31.95 -9.05
N HIS A 47 16.00 31.07 -8.24
CA HIS A 47 16.57 29.80 -8.72
C HIS A 47 16.12 28.58 -7.90
N LEU A 48 14.91 28.62 -7.35
CA LEU A 48 14.14 27.39 -7.16
C LEU A 48 13.62 27.00 -8.55
N PRO A 49 13.84 25.78 -9.05
CA PRO A 49 13.20 25.36 -10.28
C PRO A 49 11.69 25.47 -10.03
N GLN A 50 11.05 26.46 -10.66
CA GLN A 50 9.61 26.47 -10.80
C GLN A 50 9.22 25.08 -11.31
N ASP A 51 8.23 24.49 -10.66
CA ASP A 51 7.64 23.24 -11.10
C ASP A 51 7.11 23.46 -12.52
N ASP A 52 7.94 23.12 -13.52
CA ASP A 52 7.68 23.26 -14.96
C ASP A 52 6.65 22.23 -15.47
N GLY A 53 6.04 21.47 -14.56
CA GLY A 53 4.80 20.76 -14.81
C GLY A 53 3.64 21.74 -14.96
N ILE A 54 2.60 21.33 -15.66
CA ILE A 54 1.27 21.83 -15.34
C ILE A 54 1.02 21.34 -13.91
N ASP A 55 1.37 22.14 -12.91
CA ASP A 55 0.94 21.88 -11.55
C ASP A 55 -0.58 22.06 -11.62
N ILE A 56 -1.30 20.93 -11.75
CA ILE A 56 -2.76 20.89 -11.60
C ILE A 56 -3.01 21.16 -10.11
N LYS A 57 -2.69 22.37 -9.65
CA LYS A 57 -3.32 22.94 -8.47
C LYS A 57 -4.78 23.04 -8.85
N LEU A 58 -5.57 22.11 -8.33
CA LEU A 58 -7.02 22.26 -8.27
C LEU A 58 -7.34 23.71 -7.81
N PRO A 59 -8.41 24.34 -8.32
CA PRO A 59 -8.45 25.77 -8.67
C PRO A 59 -8.50 26.78 -7.51
N PHE A 60 -8.07 26.40 -6.31
CA PHE A 60 -8.56 27.02 -5.07
C PHE A 60 -7.59 27.99 -4.37
N GLU A 61 -6.35 28.21 -4.86
CA GLU A 61 -5.33 28.91 -4.06
C GLU A 61 -4.61 30.13 -4.70
N THR A 62 -5.27 30.92 -5.54
CA THR A 62 -4.72 32.26 -5.91
C THR A 62 -5.79 33.33 -6.00
N LYS A 63 -5.43 34.61 -5.86
CA LYS A 63 -6.32 35.79 -5.79
C LYS A 63 -6.52 36.44 -7.18
N GLY A 64 -7.49 35.94 -7.96
CA GLY A 64 -7.96 36.57 -9.22
C GLY A 64 -9.43 36.27 -9.45
N SER A 65 -10.17 37.10 -10.20
CA SER A 65 -11.57 36.81 -10.52
C SER A 65 -11.67 35.49 -11.28
N ILE A 66 -12.69 34.69 -10.99
CA ILE A 66 -12.92 33.37 -11.61
C ILE A 66 -13.03 33.52 -13.15
N GLU A 67 -13.64 34.61 -13.60
CA GLU A 67 -13.83 34.96 -15.02
C GLU A 67 -12.52 35.09 -15.79
N PHE A 68 -11.51 35.79 -15.24
CA PHE A 68 -10.21 35.93 -15.89
C PHE A 68 -9.52 34.57 -16.08
N ARG A 69 -9.66 33.65 -15.12
CA ARG A 69 -9.06 32.31 -15.20
C ARG A 69 -9.78 31.37 -16.17
N VAL A 70 -11.10 31.44 -16.20
CA VAL A 70 -11.90 30.70 -17.19
C VAL A 70 -11.58 31.20 -18.60
N GLY A 71 -11.43 32.51 -18.75
CA GLY A 71 -11.02 33.13 -20.01
C GLY A 71 -9.61 32.70 -20.45
N GLU A 72 -8.60 32.86 -19.61
CA GLU A 72 -7.20 32.60 -20.00
C GLU A 72 -6.91 31.10 -20.15
N TYR A 73 -7.25 30.27 -19.16
CA TYR A 73 -6.89 28.85 -19.16
C TYR A 73 -7.95 27.98 -19.83
N GLY A 74 -9.23 28.26 -19.56
CA GLY A 74 -10.34 27.47 -20.09
C GLY A 74 -10.45 27.59 -21.61
N MET A 75 -10.46 28.82 -22.13
CA MET A 75 -10.57 29.04 -23.58
C MET A 75 -9.32 28.59 -24.33
N ALA A 76 -8.12 28.77 -23.77
CA ALA A 76 -6.89 28.26 -24.37
C ALA A 76 -6.89 26.73 -24.48
N TRP A 77 -7.38 26.04 -23.45
CA TRP A 77 -7.50 24.58 -23.46
C TRP A 77 -8.54 24.09 -24.49
N LEU A 78 -9.72 24.72 -24.52
CA LEU A 78 -10.78 24.40 -25.47
C LEU A 78 -10.34 24.65 -26.91
N GLY A 79 -9.73 25.80 -27.20
CA GLY A 79 -9.17 26.14 -28.51
C GLY A 79 -8.11 25.12 -28.96
N ASN A 80 -7.24 24.67 -28.05
CA ASN A 80 -6.23 23.66 -28.37
C ASN A 80 -6.85 22.29 -28.72
N ILE A 81 -7.92 21.89 -28.03
CA ILE A 81 -8.65 20.64 -28.35
C ILE A 81 -9.36 20.75 -29.69
N VAL A 82 -10.03 21.87 -29.96
CA VAL A 82 -10.70 22.10 -31.24
C VAL A 82 -9.68 22.09 -32.38
N LEU A 83 -8.52 22.71 -32.19
CA LEU A 83 -7.42 22.66 -33.16
C LEU A 83 -6.92 21.22 -33.39
N PHE A 84 -6.69 20.47 -32.31
CA PHE A 84 -6.27 19.06 -32.38
C PHE A 84 -7.26 18.21 -33.20
N LEU A 85 -8.55 18.28 -32.86
CA LEU A 85 -9.60 17.53 -33.55
C LEU A 85 -9.79 18.01 -35.00
N GLY A 86 -9.75 19.32 -35.23
CA GLY A 86 -9.87 19.91 -36.56
C GLY A 86 -8.78 19.42 -37.51
N LEU A 87 -7.53 19.33 -37.05
CA LEU A 87 -6.42 18.78 -37.84
C LEU A 87 -6.57 17.28 -38.09
N ILE A 88 -7.01 16.51 -37.10
CA ILE A 88 -7.29 15.08 -37.29
C ILE A 88 -8.38 14.89 -38.35
N PHE A 89 -9.47 15.64 -38.29
CA PHE A 89 -10.55 15.56 -39.26
C PHE A 89 -10.12 16.01 -40.66
N LEU A 90 -9.35 17.09 -40.77
CA LEU A 90 -8.82 17.56 -42.05
C LEU A 90 -7.97 16.49 -42.74
N VAL A 91 -7.02 15.91 -42.00
CA VAL A 91 -6.19 14.81 -42.51
C VAL A 91 -7.06 13.61 -42.86
N ASN A 92 -8.03 13.24 -42.01
CA ASN A 92 -8.91 12.11 -42.31
C ASN A 92 -9.76 12.32 -43.58
N TYR A 93 -10.26 13.54 -43.79
CA TYR A 93 -11.01 13.92 -44.98
C TYR A 93 -10.15 13.82 -46.26
N LEU A 94 -8.93 14.37 -46.23
CA LEU A 94 -7.98 14.27 -47.35
C LEU A 94 -7.60 12.81 -47.65
N GLN A 95 -7.51 11.98 -46.63
CA GLN A 95 -7.24 10.57 -46.80
C GLN A 95 -8.40 9.82 -47.46
N ASN A 96 -9.64 10.10 -47.03
CA ASN A 96 -10.85 9.47 -47.56
C ASN A 96 -11.18 9.93 -48.99
N SER A 97 -10.73 11.12 -49.39
CA SER A 97 -10.84 11.60 -50.78
C SER A 97 -9.85 10.96 -51.77
N GLY A 98 -9.05 9.99 -51.32
CA GLY A 98 -8.10 9.23 -52.17
C GLY A 98 -6.68 9.81 -52.23
N ASN A 99 -6.45 11.03 -51.73
CA ASN A 99 -5.16 11.71 -51.79
C ASN A 99 -4.29 11.41 -50.56
N ARG A 100 -3.87 10.16 -50.40
CA ARG A 100 -3.16 9.67 -49.19
C ARG A 100 -1.81 10.35 -48.94
N VAL A 101 -0.99 10.51 -49.97
CA VAL A 101 0.33 11.16 -49.85
C VAL A 101 0.17 12.63 -49.44
N VAL A 102 -0.78 13.33 -50.06
CA VAL A 102 -1.11 14.72 -49.72
C VAL A 102 -1.59 14.82 -48.28
N SER A 103 -2.46 13.90 -47.85
CA SER A 103 -2.95 13.85 -46.47
C SER A 103 -1.81 13.74 -45.44
N ILE A 104 -0.82 12.87 -45.68
CA ILE A 104 0.35 12.74 -44.80
C ILE A 104 1.17 14.03 -44.80
N LEU A 105 1.48 14.56 -45.99
CA LEU A 105 2.27 15.79 -46.12
C LEU A 105 1.60 16.95 -45.38
N VAL A 106 0.29 17.10 -45.53
CA VAL A 106 -0.50 18.11 -44.81
C VAL A 106 -0.48 17.85 -43.30
N GLY A 107 -0.58 16.60 -42.85
CA GLY A 107 -0.50 16.26 -41.43
C GLY A 107 0.84 16.63 -40.78
N PHE A 108 1.96 16.22 -41.38
CA PHE A 108 3.28 16.57 -40.86
C PHE A 108 3.61 18.06 -41.02
N ALA A 109 3.16 18.70 -42.11
CA ALA A 109 3.28 20.14 -42.28
C ALA A 109 2.51 20.90 -41.19
N ALA A 110 1.29 20.48 -40.86
CA ALA A 110 0.50 21.08 -39.78
C ALA A 110 1.19 20.93 -38.41
N VAL A 111 1.79 19.77 -38.13
CA VAL A 111 2.60 19.58 -36.91
C VAL A 111 3.78 20.56 -36.86
N ALA A 112 4.50 20.71 -37.97
CA ALA A 112 5.60 21.68 -38.07
C ALA A 112 5.10 23.12 -37.85
N SER A 113 3.98 23.50 -38.47
CA SER A 113 3.34 24.80 -38.28
C SER A 113 2.98 25.05 -36.81
N ILE A 114 2.42 24.05 -36.11
CA ILE A 114 2.11 24.16 -34.67
C ILE A 114 3.39 24.45 -33.86
N TYR A 115 4.48 23.72 -34.11
CA TYR A 115 5.74 23.96 -33.40
C TYR A 115 6.31 25.35 -33.68
N ILE A 116 6.24 25.80 -34.93
CA ILE A 116 6.70 27.15 -35.34
C ILE A 116 5.85 28.22 -34.63
N CYS A 117 4.53 28.11 -34.68
CA CYS A 117 3.63 29.02 -33.97
C CYS A 117 3.90 29.03 -32.46
N ALA A 118 4.08 27.85 -31.86
CA ALA A 118 4.40 27.74 -30.43
C ALA A 118 5.72 28.41 -30.08
N HIS A 119 6.72 28.36 -30.98
CA HIS A 119 8.01 29.02 -30.79
C HIS A 119 7.87 30.55 -30.81
N TYR A 120 7.20 31.10 -31.83
CA TYR A 120 7.03 32.56 -31.96
C TYR A 120 6.19 33.19 -30.84
N ILE A 121 5.20 32.45 -30.34
CA ILE A 121 4.26 32.96 -29.33
C ILE A 121 4.78 32.71 -27.90
N ARG A 122 5.94 32.07 -27.75
CA ARG A 122 6.47 31.67 -26.44
C ARG A 122 6.72 32.83 -25.49
N GLU A 123 7.16 33.97 -26.01
CA GLU A 123 7.48 35.16 -25.21
C GLU A 123 6.23 35.94 -24.80
N SER A 124 5.20 35.97 -25.66
CA SER A 124 3.97 36.73 -25.42
C SER A 124 2.89 35.94 -24.69
N LEU A 125 2.68 34.65 -25.02
CA LEU A 125 1.62 33.81 -24.45
C LEU A 125 2.18 32.43 -24.07
N SER A 126 2.92 32.39 -22.96
CA SER A 126 3.67 31.19 -22.53
C SER A 126 2.77 29.96 -22.28
N VAL A 127 1.56 30.13 -21.74
CA VAL A 127 0.61 29.03 -21.47
C VAL A 127 0.12 28.40 -22.78
N ILE A 128 -0.29 29.22 -23.75
CA ILE A 128 -0.76 28.76 -25.06
C ILE A 128 0.38 28.07 -25.81
N SER A 129 1.59 28.64 -25.78
CA SER A 129 2.78 28.03 -26.36
C SER A 129 3.03 26.62 -25.78
N LYS A 130 2.96 26.44 -24.45
CA LYS A 130 3.10 25.12 -23.82
C LYS A 130 2.02 24.14 -24.29
N LEU A 131 0.76 24.57 -24.35
CA LEU A 131 -0.36 23.74 -24.82
C LEU A 131 -0.20 23.31 -26.28
N LEU A 132 0.23 24.22 -27.16
CA LEU A 132 0.52 23.93 -28.56
C LEU A 132 1.67 22.93 -28.71
N VAL A 133 2.72 23.02 -27.89
CA VAL A 133 3.83 22.04 -27.90
C VAL A 133 3.33 20.64 -27.55
N TYR A 134 2.50 20.50 -26.51
CA TYR A 134 1.91 19.19 -26.17
C TYR A 134 1.01 18.66 -27.29
N ASN A 135 0.21 19.52 -27.91
CA ASN A 135 -0.62 19.16 -29.05
C ASN A 135 0.23 18.68 -30.24
N GLY A 136 1.30 19.41 -30.57
CA GLY A 136 2.28 19.01 -31.58
C GLY A 136 2.89 17.64 -31.29
N HIS A 137 3.22 17.34 -30.03
CA HIS A 137 3.71 16.01 -29.64
C HIS A 137 2.68 14.91 -29.90
N PHE A 138 1.42 15.11 -29.48
CA PHE A 138 0.33 14.17 -29.72
C PHE A 138 0.06 13.94 -31.21
N LEU A 139 -0.01 15.02 -32.00
CA LEU A 139 -0.25 14.94 -33.44
C LEU A 139 0.89 14.26 -34.18
N LEU A 140 2.15 14.54 -33.81
CA LEU A 140 3.30 13.87 -34.43
C LEU A 140 3.22 12.35 -34.22
N TYR A 141 2.96 11.92 -32.98
CA TYR A 141 2.80 10.51 -32.67
C TYR A 141 1.59 9.90 -33.39
N PHE A 142 0.44 10.57 -33.37
CA PHE A 142 -0.79 10.12 -34.03
C PHE A 142 -0.62 9.95 -35.54
N PHE A 143 -0.04 10.93 -36.24
CA PHE A 143 0.19 10.82 -37.67
C PHE A 143 1.25 9.76 -38.01
N THR A 144 2.27 9.58 -37.16
CA THR A 144 3.23 8.47 -37.30
C THR A 144 2.54 7.12 -37.16
N LEU A 145 1.63 7.00 -36.18
CA LEU A 145 0.85 5.78 -35.94
C LEU A 145 -0.04 5.46 -37.14
N ARG A 146 -0.67 6.48 -37.73
CA ARG A 146 -1.49 6.32 -38.93
C ARG A 146 -0.70 5.93 -40.18
N LEU A 147 0.63 6.01 -40.23
CA LEU A 147 1.38 5.60 -41.42
C LEU A 147 1.16 4.12 -41.78
N TYR A 148 0.88 3.30 -40.77
CA TYR A 148 0.62 1.86 -40.92
C TYR A 148 -0.66 1.41 -40.22
N PHE A 149 -0.87 1.82 -38.97
CA PHE A 149 -1.95 1.28 -38.14
C PHE A 149 -3.27 2.01 -38.41
N PHE A 150 -4.39 1.29 -38.26
CA PHE A 150 -5.75 1.78 -38.46
C PHE A 150 -6.02 2.32 -39.88
N GLN A 151 -5.36 1.74 -40.89
CA GLN A 151 -5.64 1.98 -42.30
C GLN A 151 -5.86 0.66 -43.04
N GLU A 152 -6.83 0.61 -43.95
CA GLU A 152 -7.04 -0.55 -44.82
C GLU A 152 -5.89 -0.75 -45.81
N ASN A 153 -5.30 0.35 -46.29
CA ASN A 153 -4.21 0.34 -47.25
C ASN A 153 -3.07 1.26 -46.77
N PRO A 154 -2.18 0.76 -45.90
CA PRO A 154 -1.17 1.57 -45.26
C PRO A 154 -0.10 2.04 -46.25
N LEU A 155 0.42 3.25 -46.04
CA LEU A 155 1.50 3.79 -46.89
C LEU A 155 2.84 3.11 -46.60
N LEU A 156 3.12 2.82 -45.34
CA LEU A 156 4.19 1.90 -44.99
C LEU A 156 3.64 0.48 -45.10
N GLN A 157 4.26 -0.38 -45.90
CA GLN A 157 3.87 -1.79 -45.97
C GLN A 157 4.50 -2.63 -44.85
N ASN A 158 5.54 -2.12 -44.19
CA ASN A 158 6.27 -2.85 -43.16
C ASN A 158 5.83 -2.43 -41.74
N LYS A 159 5.13 -3.34 -41.05
CA LYS A 159 4.67 -3.17 -39.65
C LYS A 159 5.80 -2.84 -38.68
N ILE A 160 6.95 -3.51 -38.84
CA ILE A 160 8.11 -3.36 -37.95
C ILE A 160 8.70 -1.95 -38.13
N LEU A 161 8.79 -1.47 -39.37
CA LEU A 161 9.31 -0.12 -39.65
C LEU A 161 8.43 0.96 -38.98
N ALA A 162 7.11 0.84 -39.11
CA ALA A 162 6.18 1.78 -38.47
C ALA A 162 6.29 1.75 -36.94
N PHE A 163 6.43 0.56 -36.36
CA PHE A 163 6.65 0.40 -34.92
C PHE A 163 7.97 1.02 -34.45
N VAL A 164 9.06 0.84 -35.20
CA VAL A 164 10.36 1.48 -34.91
C VAL A 164 10.25 3.00 -34.96
N LEU A 165 9.51 3.56 -35.92
CA LEU A 165 9.26 5.01 -35.99
C LEU A 165 8.48 5.51 -34.76
N LEU A 166 7.48 4.77 -34.28
CA LEU A 166 6.74 5.13 -33.07
C LEU A 166 7.61 5.12 -31.82
N ILE A 167 8.48 4.12 -31.68
CA ILE A 167 9.47 4.09 -30.60
C ILE A 167 10.41 5.28 -30.72
N LEU A 168 10.94 5.57 -31.92
CA LEU A 168 11.85 6.68 -32.16
C LEU A 168 11.23 8.02 -31.74
N VAL A 169 10.00 8.30 -32.17
CA VAL A 169 9.25 9.52 -31.79
C VAL A 169 9.11 9.61 -30.27
N SER A 170 8.72 8.52 -29.62
CA SER A 170 8.56 8.45 -28.17
C SER A 170 9.90 8.70 -27.44
N LEU A 171 11.00 8.11 -27.92
CA LEU A 171 12.33 8.28 -27.35
C LEU A 171 12.88 9.70 -27.54
N VAL A 172 12.62 10.34 -28.68
CA VAL A 172 12.99 11.75 -28.92
C VAL A 172 12.27 12.64 -27.91
N PHE A 173 10.98 12.42 -27.67
CA PHE A 173 10.23 13.19 -26.66
C PHE A 173 10.72 12.91 -25.25
N LEU A 174 11.05 11.67 -24.93
CA LEU A 174 11.66 11.32 -23.64
C LEU A 174 13.01 12.01 -23.45
N TYR A 175 13.84 12.08 -24.49
CA TYR A 175 15.11 12.80 -24.47
C TYR A 175 14.91 14.31 -24.26
N ILE A 176 13.94 14.91 -24.95
CA ILE A 176 13.57 16.32 -24.74
C ILE A 176 13.08 16.54 -23.31
N ALA A 177 12.23 15.64 -22.79
CA ALA A 177 11.73 15.71 -21.42
C ALA A 177 12.86 15.61 -20.39
N PHE A 178 13.84 14.73 -20.63
CA PHE A 178 15.03 14.57 -19.79
C PHE A 178 15.89 15.84 -19.78
N ARG A 179 16.15 16.44 -20.95
CA ARG A 179 16.94 17.67 -21.09
C ARG A 179 16.24 18.87 -20.45
N LYS A 180 14.93 18.98 -20.62
CA LYS A 180 14.11 20.07 -20.07
C LYS A 180 13.65 19.84 -18.63
N LYS A 181 13.93 18.68 -18.03
CA LYS A 181 13.40 18.27 -16.71
C LYS A 181 11.88 18.43 -16.60
N SER A 182 11.15 18.12 -17.67
CA SER A 182 9.68 18.22 -17.70
C SER A 182 9.03 16.88 -17.36
N GLN A 183 8.41 16.80 -16.19
CA GLN A 183 7.71 15.58 -15.73
C GLN A 183 6.53 15.23 -16.65
N ALA A 184 5.76 16.22 -17.11
CA ALA A 184 4.60 16.00 -17.96
C ALA A 184 4.99 15.47 -19.35
N THR A 185 6.04 16.05 -19.96
CA THR A 185 6.55 15.56 -21.26
C THR A 185 7.11 14.14 -21.14
N ALA A 186 7.78 13.83 -20.02
CA ALA A 186 8.26 12.48 -19.75
C ALA A 186 7.08 11.49 -19.64
N GLY A 187 6.05 11.85 -18.87
CA GLY A 187 4.84 11.03 -18.76
C GLY A 187 4.16 10.81 -20.11
N LEU A 188 4.02 11.86 -20.92
CA LEU A 188 3.48 11.74 -22.26
C LEU A 188 4.28 10.76 -23.13
N SER A 189 5.61 10.90 -23.14
CA SER A 189 6.49 10.03 -23.94
C SER A 189 6.43 8.56 -23.51
N LEU A 190 6.27 8.28 -22.22
CA LEU A 190 6.15 6.92 -21.70
C LEU A 190 4.78 6.30 -22.01
N ILE A 191 3.69 7.10 -21.97
CA ILE A 191 2.37 6.67 -22.44
C ILE A 191 2.41 6.33 -23.93
N MET A 192 3.05 7.17 -24.74
CA MET A 192 3.25 6.92 -26.18
C MET A 192 4.06 5.64 -26.43
N LEU A 193 5.10 5.40 -25.64
CA LEU A 193 5.89 4.17 -25.74
C LEU A 193 5.06 2.93 -25.41
N MET A 194 4.23 2.99 -24.36
CA MET A 194 3.29 1.91 -24.01
C MET A 194 2.22 1.70 -25.08
N GLY A 195 1.65 2.79 -25.62
CA GLY A 195 0.67 2.75 -26.70
C GLY A 195 1.22 2.09 -27.96
N ALA A 196 2.50 2.27 -28.27
CA ALA A 196 3.14 1.62 -29.40
C ALA A 196 3.12 0.09 -29.26
N GLY A 197 3.28 -0.42 -28.02
CA GLY A 197 3.18 -1.84 -27.73
C GLY A 197 1.76 -2.39 -27.92
N VAL A 198 0.75 -1.68 -27.42
CA VAL A 198 -0.66 -2.05 -27.58
C VAL A 198 -1.04 -2.13 -29.06
N VAL A 199 -0.61 -1.14 -29.85
CA VAL A 199 -0.93 -1.05 -31.28
C VAL A 199 -0.18 -2.09 -32.11
N PHE A 200 1.02 -2.50 -31.71
CA PHE A 200 1.75 -3.57 -32.38
C PHE A 200 1.05 -4.94 -32.25
N ASP A 201 0.15 -5.08 -31.28
CA ASP A 201 -0.67 -6.29 -31.08
C ASP A 201 0.17 -7.57 -30.93
N SER A 202 1.20 -7.50 -30.10
CA SER A 202 1.97 -8.67 -29.69
C SER A 202 2.14 -8.68 -28.19
N ALA A 203 1.71 -9.79 -27.58
CA ALA A 203 1.87 -10.08 -26.17
C ALA A 203 3.29 -9.83 -25.65
N ALA A 204 4.30 -10.33 -26.38
CA ALA A 204 5.70 -10.18 -26.00
C ALA A 204 6.13 -8.70 -26.00
N VAL A 205 5.71 -7.94 -27.02
CA VAL A 205 6.08 -6.53 -27.16
C VAL A 205 5.44 -5.66 -26.08
N ILE A 206 4.17 -5.90 -25.74
CA ILE A 206 3.48 -5.20 -24.64
C ILE A 206 4.22 -5.45 -23.32
N ALA A 207 4.54 -6.71 -23.02
CA ALA A 207 5.20 -7.09 -21.77
C ALA A 207 6.63 -6.51 -21.66
N ILE A 208 7.41 -6.54 -22.75
CA ILE A 208 8.74 -5.93 -22.83
C ILE A 208 8.64 -4.43 -22.59
N LEU A 209 7.78 -3.72 -23.32
CA LEU A 209 7.67 -2.26 -23.20
C LEU A 209 7.15 -1.81 -21.84
N ALA A 210 6.20 -2.53 -21.24
CA ALA A 210 5.74 -2.24 -19.88
C ALA A 210 6.90 -2.33 -18.87
N THR A 211 7.74 -3.35 -19.00
CA THR A 211 8.91 -3.54 -18.13
C THR A 211 9.98 -2.47 -18.40
N THR A 212 10.26 -2.15 -19.67
CA THR A 212 11.19 -1.08 -20.05
C THR A 212 10.74 0.27 -19.49
N VAL A 213 9.45 0.58 -19.57
CA VAL A 213 8.91 1.83 -19.00
C VAL A 213 9.02 1.83 -17.48
N ALA A 214 8.85 0.70 -16.80
CA ALA A 214 9.12 0.60 -15.36
C ALA A 214 10.59 0.96 -15.03
N PHE A 215 11.55 0.44 -15.80
CA PHE A 215 12.97 0.78 -15.64
C PHE A 215 13.25 2.27 -15.90
N ILE A 216 12.73 2.83 -16.99
CA ILE A 216 12.92 4.25 -17.31
C ILE A 216 12.31 5.12 -16.22
N THR A 217 11.12 4.76 -15.73
CA THR A 217 10.42 5.49 -14.67
C THR A 217 11.21 5.46 -13.37
N LEU A 218 11.79 4.32 -13.00
CA LEU A 218 12.68 4.22 -11.84
C LEU A 218 13.92 5.10 -12.00
N GLU A 219 14.52 5.15 -13.18
CA GLU A 219 15.68 6.00 -13.46
C GLU A 219 15.32 7.50 -13.40
N LEU A 220 14.16 7.89 -13.92
CA LEU A 220 13.63 9.26 -13.80
C LEU A 220 13.35 9.61 -12.33
N TYR A 221 12.80 8.68 -11.55
CA TYR A 221 12.62 8.86 -10.11
C TYR A 221 13.96 9.04 -9.40
N ARG A 222 14.96 8.19 -9.69
CA ARG A 222 16.30 8.29 -9.10
C ARG A 222 16.97 9.63 -9.40
N ARG A 223 16.86 10.13 -10.64
CA ARG A 223 17.52 11.38 -11.05
C ARG A 223 16.77 12.63 -10.62
N PHE A 224 15.45 12.67 -10.81
CA PHE A 224 14.64 13.88 -10.67
C PHE A 224 13.67 13.86 -9.49
N ALA A 225 13.58 12.76 -8.74
CA ALA A 225 12.65 12.60 -7.61
C ALA A 225 11.16 12.68 -8.00
N TRP A 226 10.80 12.37 -9.25
CA TRP A 226 9.41 12.41 -9.76
C TRP A 226 8.57 11.22 -9.26
N LEU A 227 8.28 11.17 -7.96
CA LEU A 227 7.54 10.06 -7.36
C LEU A 227 6.08 9.98 -7.84
N LYS A 228 5.43 11.12 -8.09
CA LYS A 228 4.06 11.16 -8.66
C LYS A 228 4.01 10.45 -10.01
N LEU A 229 5.03 10.66 -10.85
CA LEU A 229 5.19 9.97 -12.13
C LEU A 229 5.36 8.47 -11.92
N ALA A 230 6.22 8.07 -10.99
CA ALA A 230 6.43 6.65 -10.66
C ALA A 230 5.15 5.96 -10.19
N LEU A 231 4.39 6.59 -9.29
CA LEU A 231 3.11 6.09 -8.82
C LEU A 231 2.11 5.88 -9.97
N PHE A 232 2.01 6.85 -10.89
CA PHE A 232 1.15 6.75 -12.06
C PHE A 232 1.54 5.55 -12.95
N PHE A 233 2.82 5.39 -13.26
CA PHE A 233 3.27 4.29 -14.13
C PHE A 233 3.28 2.92 -13.46
N ILE A 234 3.31 2.83 -12.13
CA ILE A 234 3.02 1.57 -11.42
C ILE A 234 1.63 1.07 -11.83
N PHE A 235 0.62 1.94 -11.73
CA PHE A 235 -0.75 1.58 -12.09
C PHE A 235 -0.88 1.22 -13.57
N VAL A 236 -0.38 2.08 -14.47
CA VAL A 236 -0.47 1.86 -15.92
C VAL A 236 0.26 0.60 -16.37
N ALA A 237 1.45 0.31 -15.82
CA ALA A 237 2.20 -0.90 -16.18
C ALA A 237 1.44 -2.18 -15.82
N TYR A 238 0.80 -2.25 -14.64
CA TYR A 238 -0.01 -3.41 -14.27
C TYR A 238 -1.29 -3.54 -15.09
N VAL A 239 -1.93 -2.42 -15.45
CA VAL A 239 -3.05 -2.45 -16.40
C VAL A 239 -2.60 -3.00 -17.76
N LEU A 240 -1.42 -2.63 -18.25
CA LEU A 240 -0.90 -3.17 -19.51
C LEU A 240 -0.56 -4.66 -19.43
N HIS A 241 -0.03 -5.14 -18.31
CA HIS A 241 0.13 -6.57 -18.09
C HIS A 241 -1.22 -7.31 -18.09
N LEU A 242 -2.28 -6.69 -17.56
CA LEU A 242 -3.64 -7.24 -17.64
C LEU A 242 -4.19 -7.24 -19.07
N VAL A 243 -3.97 -6.17 -19.83
CA VAL A 243 -4.33 -6.07 -21.26
C VAL A 243 -3.62 -7.16 -22.06
N TRP A 244 -2.35 -7.38 -21.79
CA TRP A 244 -1.59 -8.48 -22.36
C TRP A 244 -2.22 -9.85 -22.01
N LEU A 245 -2.52 -10.10 -20.74
CA LEU A 245 -3.12 -11.36 -20.29
C LEU A 245 -4.47 -11.64 -20.95
N LEU A 246 -5.25 -10.60 -21.24
CA LEU A 246 -6.56 -10.67 -21.90
C LEU A 246 -6.49 -10.62 -23.43
N ASN A 247 -5.34 -10.96 -24.01
CA ASN A 247 -5.12 -11.02 -25.46
C ASN A 247 -5.37 -9.69 -26.18
N ASN A 248 -5.06 -8.56 -25.54
CA ASN A 248 -5.13 -7.21 -26.11
C ASN A 248 -6.50 -6.84 -26.73
N PRO A 249 -7.56 -6.69 -25.92
CA PRO A 249 -8.90 -6.38 -26.43
C PRO A 249 -9.00 -5.01 -27.12
N PHE A 250 -8.05 -4.11 -26.87
CA PHE A 250 -8.01 -2.78 -27.52
C PHE A 250 -7.79 -2.83 -29.03
N MET A 251 -7.19 -3.91 -29.54
CA MET A 251 -6.97 -4.11 -30.98
C MET A 251 -8.06 -4.94 -31.66
N GLY A 252 -9.20 -5.16 -30.98
CA GLY A 252 -10.33 -5.91 -31.53
C GLY A 252 -10.25 -7.42 -31.31
N ASN A 253 -9.26 -7.89 -30.57
CA ASN A 253 -9.19 -9.28 -30.14
C ASN A 253 -10.27 -9.59 -29.10
N ASN A 254 -10.79 -10.83 -29.12
CA ASN A 254 -11.74 -11.26 -28.09
C ASN A 254 -11.06 -11.28 -26.72
N PRO A 255 -11.70 -10.74 -25.67
CA PRO A 255 -11.16 -10.75 -24.31
C PRO A 255 -11.14 -12.19 -23.79
N ALA A 256 -10.01 -12.86 -24.00
CA ALA A 256 -9.76 -14.22 -23.58
C ALA A 256 -8.32 -14.33 -23.09
N PHE A 257 -8.06 -15.27 -22.19
CA PHE A 257 -6.71 -15.54 -21.74
C PHE A 257 -5.85 -16.08 -22.89
N VAL A 258 -4.64 -15.57 -23.03
CA VAL A 258 -3.70 -16.00 -24.08
C VAL A 258 -3.41 -17.50 -23.94
N ALA A 259 -3.50 -18.27 -25.03
CA ALA A 259 -3.42 -19.73 -24.99
C ALA A 259 -2.12 -20.31 -24.39
N SER A 260 -0.99 -19.60 -24.52
CA SER A 260 0.28 -20.01 -23.92
C SER A 260 1.11 -18.80 -23.48
N VAL A 261 1.58 -18.84 -22.24
CA VAL A 261 2.50 -17.85 -21.66
C VAL A 261 3.92 -18.41 -21.74
N SER A 262 4.49 -18.49 -22.94
CA SER A 262 5.85 -19.01 -23.16
C SER A 262 6.91 -18.05 -22.57
N GLY A 263 7.23 -18.19 -21.28
CA GLY A 263 8.26 -17.39 -20.59
C GLY A 263 7.90 -15.94 -20.27
N LEU A 264 6.79 -15.42 -20.81
CA LEU A 264 6.39 -14.02 -20.66
C LEU A 264 5.98 -13.63 -19.23
N TYR A 265 5.67 -14.59 -18.35
CA TYR A 265 5.36 -14.35 -16.93
C TYR A 265 6.53 -13.71 -16.15
N VAL A 266 7.76 -13.79 -16.69
CA VAL A 266 8.94 -13.13 -16.12
C VAL A 266 8.80 -11.60 -16.13
N PHE A 267 8.11 -11.02 -17.11
CA PHE A 267 8.00 -9.56 -17.24
C PHE A 267 7.18 -8.88 -16.13
N PRO A 268 5.99 -9.38 -15.72
CA PRO A 268 5.32 -8.89 -14.52
C PRO A 268 6.17 -9.00 -13.24
N ILE A 269 6.93 -10.09 -13.09
CA ILE A 269 7.83 -10.29 -11.94
C ILE A 269 8.96 -9.26 -11.95
N LEU A 270 9.60 -9.06 -13.09
CA LEU A 270 10.62 -8.02 -13.26
C LEU A 270 10.06 -6.63 -12.99
N THR A 271 8.85 -6.32 -13.48
CA THR A 271 8.16 -5.05 -13.22
C THR A 271 7.96 -4.83 -11.72
N GLY A 272 7.50 -5.86 -11.00
CA GLY A 272 7.36 -5.84 -9.54
C GLY A 272 8.69 -5.56 -8.83
N ILE A 273 9.76 -6.27 -9.22
CA ILE A 273 11.11 -6.08 -8.67
C ILE A 273 11.61 -4.66 -8.93
N VAL A 274 11.47 -4.14 -10.15
CA VAL A 274 11.94 -2.81 -10.53
C VAL A 274 11.27 -1.73 -9.69
N PHE A 275 9.94 -1.75 -9.56
CA PHE A 275 9.25 -0.78 -8.72
C PHE A 275 9.50 -1.00 -7.22
N SER A 276 9.81 -2.23 -6.79
CA SER A 276 10.25 -2.49 -5.42
C SER A 276 11.56 -1.76 -5.07
N LEU A 277 12.43 -1.49 -6.04
CA LEU A 277 13.69 -0.76 -5.83
C LEU A 277 13.48 0.71 -5.40
N ILE A 278 12.28 1.29 -5.60
CA ILE A 278 11.92 2.62 -5.06
C ILE A 278 12.19 2.70 -3.55
N ALA A 279 12.07 1.58 -2.84
CA ALA A 279 12.31 1.48 -1.40
C ALA A 279 13.78 1.68 -0.98
N ILE A 280 14.73 1.40 -1.89
CA ILE A 280 16.18 1.48 -1.63
C ILE A 280 16.76 2.81 -2.10
N VAL A 281 16.21 3.38 -3.18
CA VAL A 281 16.75 4.61 -3.77
C VAL A 281 16.75 5.74 -2.72
N PRO A 282 17.91 6.39 -2.48
CA PRO A 282 18.03 7.44 -1.48
C PRO A 282 17.08 8.59 -1.81
N ARG A 283 16.41 9.10 -0.78
CA ARG A 283 15.39 10.13 -0.93
C ARG A 283 16.05 11.50 -0.99
N LYS A 284 15.57 12.34 -1.89
CA LYS A 284 15.82 13.78 -1.82
C LYS A 284 14.86 14.38 -0.79
N GLU A 285 15.30 15.39 -0.05
CA GLU A 285 14.58 16.00 1.08
C GLU A 285 13.16 16.49 0.74
N THR A 286 12.85 16.69 -0.53
CA THR A 286 11.57 17.20 -1.03
C THR A 286 10.45 16.15 -1.11
N ILE A 287 10.71 14.87 -0.86
CA ILE A 287 9.75 13.79 -1.10
C ILE A 287 9.03 13.38 0.20
N SER A 288 7.70 13.48 0.21
CA SER A 288 6.88 13.00 1.32
C SER A 288 7.07 11.50 1.56
N SER A 289 7.26 11.10 2.82
CA SER A 289 7.45 9.69 3.16
C SER A 289 6.24 8.82 2.83
N GLU A 290 5.04 9.41 2.95
CA GLU A 290 3.74 8.79 2.71
C GLU A 290 3.54 8.35 1.25
N LEU A 291 3.81 9.23 0.28
CA LEU A 291 3.67 8.88 -1.14
C LEU A 291 4.54 7.68 -1.53
N ALA A 292 5.71 7.52 -0.92
CA ALA A 292 6.59 6.39 -1.23
C ALA A 292 6.05 5.08 -0.65
N ILE A 293 5.43 5.14 0.54
CA ILE A 293 4.72 4.00 1.12
C ILE A 293 3.53 3.62 0.23
N VAL A 294 2.74 4.61 -0.22
CA VAL A 294 1.61 4.42 -1.13
C VAL A 294 2.06 3.77 -2.44
N ALA A 295 3.17 4.23 -3.05
CA ALA A 295 3.71 3.63 -4.27
C ALA A 295 4.09 2.15 -4.08
N ILE A 296 4.70 1.80 -2.94
CA ILE A 296 5.08 0.41 -2.64
C ILE A 296 3.86 -0.47 -2.39
N ILE A 297 2.83 0.05 -1.71
CA ILE A 297 1.57 -0.67 -1.50
C ILE A 297 0.89 -0.92 -2.85
N TRP A 298 0.78 0.10 -3.71
CA TRP A 298 0.22 -0.07 -5.06
C TRP A 298 1.02 -1.05 -5.91
N ASN A 299 2.35 -1.03 -5.81
CA ASN A 299 3.19 -2.00 -6.48
C ASN A 299 2.90 -3.43 -6.00
N GLY A 300 2.82 -3.63 -4.68
CA GLY A 300 2.51 -4.93 -4.09
C GLY A 300 1.12 -5.44 -4.46
N LEU A 301 0.10 -4.56 -4.45
CA LEU A 301 -1.27 -4.91 -4.86
C LEU A 301 -1.33 -5.29 -6.34
N GLY A 302 -0.77 -4.47 -7.24
CA GLY A 302 -0.74 -4.75 -8.67
C GLY A 302 0.00 -6.05 -8.99
N PHE A 303 1.16 -6.26 -8.36
CA PHE A 303 1.92 -7.50 -8.46
C PHE A 303 1.10 -8.71 -8.00
N THR A 304 0.42 -8.61 -6.85
CA THR A 304 -0.37 -9.72 -6.29
C THR A 304 -1.54 -10.10 -7.20
N VAL A 305 -2.27 -9.11 -7.72
CA VAL A 305 -3.41 -9.37 -8.61
C VAL A 305 -2.95 -10.06 -9.89
N ILE A 306 -1.90 -9.53 -10.54
CA ILE A 306 -1.37 -10.13 -11.77
C ILE A 306 -0.78 -11.52 -11.50
N LEU A 307 -0.02 -11.69 -10.42
CA LEU A 307 0.55 -12.98 -10.04
C LEU A 307 -0.56 -13.99 -9.75
N ALA A 308 -1.61 -13.62 -9.02
CA ALA A 308 -2.73 -14.50 -8.73
C ALA A 308 -3.44 -14.97 -10.00
N ILE A 309 -3.72 -14.07 -10.95
CA ILE A 309 -4.31 -14.42 -12.25
C ILE A 309 -3.40 -15.40 -13.00
N ILE A 310 -2.09 -15.12 -13.06
CA ILE A 310 -1.12 -15.99 -13.73
C ILE A 310 -1.06 -17.38 -13.09
N LEU A 311 -1.02 -17.43 -11.75
CA LEU A 311 -0.95 -18.70 -11.01
C LEU A 311 -2.20 -19.54 -11.22
N LEU A 312 -3.38 -18.94 -11.07
CA LEU A 312 -4.66 -19.65 -11.21
C LEU A 312 -4.93 -20.11 -12.66
N THR A 313 -4.46 -19.36 -13.66
CA THR A 313 -4.76 -19.66 -15.06
C THR A 313 -3.74 -20.61 -15.70
N TYR A 314 -2.45 -20.46 -15.37
CA TYR A 314 -1.37 -21.15 -16.09
C TYR A 314 -0.51 -22.08 -15.22
N PHE A 315 -0.49 -21.88 -13.90
CA PHE A 315 0.42 -22.59 -12.99
C PHE A 315 -0.33 -23.23 -11.82
N GLU A 316 -1.55 -23.72 -12.03
CA GLU A 316 -2.37 -24.35 -10.99
C GLU A 316 -1.66 -25.53 -10.32
N ASN A 317 -0.81 -26.26 -11.05
CA ASN A 317 -0.02 -27.36 -10.48
C ASN A 317 1.29 -26.90 -9.80
N ASN A 318 1.75 -25.67 -10.07
CA ASN A 318 3.06 -25.17 -9.66
C ASN A 318 2.97 -23.91 -8.78
N TYR A 319 1.80 -23.53 -8.28
CA TYR A 319 1.66 -22.31 -7.48
C TYR A 319 2.42 -22.40 -6.14
N VAL A 320 2.49 -23.57 -5.52
CA VAL A 320 3.18 -23.79 -4.24
C VAL A 320 4.67 -23.39 -4.32
N PRO A 321 5.50 -23.94 -5.22
CA PRO A 321 6.90 -23.55 -5.30
C PRO A 321 7.09 -22.08 -5.71
N ILE A 322 6.21 -21.52 -6.55
CA ILE A 322 6.28 -20.11 -6.94
C ILE A 322 5.99 -19.20 -5.74
N SER A 323 4.92 -19.47 -4.99
CA SER A 323 4.59 -18.71 -3.77
C SER A 323 5.70 -18.83 -2.71
N ALA A 324 6.32 -20.01 -2.56
CA ALA A 324 7.45 -20.21 -1.66
C ALA A 324 8.67 -19.39 -2.07
N MET A 325 8.98 -19.32 -3.38
CA MET A 325 10.03 -18.46 -3.90
C MET A 325 9.74 -16.99 -3.59
N VAL A 326 8.50 -16.54 -3.79
CA VAL A 326 8.08 -15.16 -3.46
C VAL A 326 8.22 -14.87 -1.96
N THR A 327 7.84 -15.81 -1.08
CA THR A 327 8.07 -15.71 0.37
C THR A 327 9.54 -15.46 0.69
N VAL A 328 10.44 -16.30 0.17
CA VAL A 328 11.88 -16.21 0.43
C VAL A 328 12.43 -14.88 -0.08
N LEU A 329 12.11 -14.50 -1.31
CA LEU A 329 12.54 -13.24 -1.90
C LEU A 329 12.05 -12.03 -1.09
N CYS A 330 10.80 -12.03 -0.63
CA CYS A 330 10.26 -10.93 0.15
C CYS A 330 10.91 -10.80 1.54
N ILE A 331 11.18 -11.92 2.22
CA ILE A 331 11.86 -11.92 3.52
C ILE A 331 13.33 -11.46 3.37
N LEU A 332 14.04 -11.97 2.35
CA LEU A 332 15.41 -11.54 2.04
C LEU A 332 15.47 -10.06 1.69
N TYR A 333 14.53 -9.59 0.86
CA TYR A 333 14.44 -8.19 0.49
C TYR A 333 14.12 -7.29 1.69
N ALA A 334 13.24 -7.72 2.59
CA ALA A 334 12.97 -7.01 3.83
C ALA A 334 14.20 -6.93 4.75
N ALA A 335 14.99 -8.01 4.84
CA ALA A 335 16.25 -8.01 5.58
C ALA A 335 17.26 -7.02 4.97
N LEU A 336 17.36 -6.96 3.64
CA LEU A 336 18.20 -5.98 2.94
C LEU A 336 17.72 -4.54 3.19
N LEU A 337 16.40 -4.30 3.08
CA LEU A 337 15.81 -2.99 3.34
C LEU A 337 16.04 -2.51 4.76
N ARG A 338 16.07 -3.42 5.73
CA ARG A 338 16.41 -3.05 7.11
C ARG A 338 17.82 -2.49 7.25
N LEU A 339 18.76 -2.98 6.45
CA LEU A 339 20.16 -2.55 6.49
C LEU A 339 20.37 -1.23 5.75
N LYS A 340 19.56 -0.93 4.73
CA LYS A 340 19.77 0.22 3.82
C LYS A 340 18.73 1.33 3.90
N SER A 341 17.51 1.05 4.33
CA SER A 341 16.38 1.98 4.26
C SER A 341 16.08 2.57 5.63
N ASP A 342 15.89 3.89 5.68
CA ASP A 342 15.55 4.59 6.91
C ASP A 342 14.12 4.28 7.40
N ILE A 343 13.24 3.83 6.49
CA ILE A 343 11.83 3.62 6.79
C ILE A 343 11.55 2.15 7.09
N ARG A 344 11.57 1.87 8.39
CA ARG A 344 11.28 0.54 8.96
C ARG A 344 9.91 -0.03 8.56
N LEU A 345 8.95 0.84 8.25
CA LEU A 345 7.61 0.41 7.84
C LEU A 345 7.63 -0.35 6.51
N ILE A 346 8.45 0.07 5.54
CA ILE A 346 8.50 -0.57 4.23
C ILE A 346 9.01 -2.00 4.35
N ALA A 347 10.11 -2.20 5.10
CA ALA A 347 10.63 -3.53 5.36
C ALA A 347 9.59 -4.42 6.06
N SER A 348 8.80 -3.85 6.99
CA SER A 348 7.70 -4.55 7.66
C SER A 348 6.61 -5.02 6.69
N ILE A 349 6.28 -4.21 5.68
CA ILE A 349 5.28 -4.57 4.66
C ILE A 349 5.75 -5.78 3.84
N TYR A 350 7.02 -5.82 3.42
CA TYR A 350 7.57 -6.98 2.69
C TYR A 350 7.61 -8.25 3.55
N VAL A 351 7.93 -8.15 4.83
CA VAL A 351 7.87 -9.31 5.76
C VAL A 351 6.43 -9.85 5.84
N LEU A 352 5.46 -8.96 6.07
CA LEU A 352 4.05 -9.36 6.15
C LEU A 352 3.55 -9.98 4.85
N TYR A 353 3.93 -9.42 3.71
CA TYR A 353 3.59 -9.97 2.41
C TYR A 353 4.23 -11.35 2.19
N GLY A 354 5.50 -11.52 2.57
CA GLY A 354 6.17 -12.83 2.53
C GLY A 354 5.49 -13.88 3.41
N PHE A 355 4.99 -13.49 4.59
CA PHE A 355 4.20 -14.39 5.42
C PHE A 355 2.80 -14.68 4.84
N LEU A 356 2.16 -13.71 4.19
CA LEU A 356 0.90 -13.96 3.49
C LEU A 356 1.09 -14.99 2.37
N THR A 357 2.16 -14.89 1.59
CA THR A 357 2.48 -15.91 0.57
C THR A 357 2.89 -17.24 1.19
N LEU A 358 3.54 -17.24 2.37
CA LEU A 358 3.83 -18.48 3.10
C LEU A 358 2.53 -19.20 3.53
N SER A 359 1.49 -18.46 3.89
CA SER A 359 0.19 -19.06 4.21
C SER A 359 -0.43 -19.76 2.98
N VAL A 360 -0.24 -19.21 1.77
CA VAL A 360 -0.65 -19.89 0.52
C VAL A 360 0.14 -21.18 0.31
N VAL A 361 1.44 -21.18 0.61
CA VAL A 361 2.29 -22.38 0.51
C VAL A 361 1.84 -23.46 1.49
N ILE A 362 1.60 -23.10 2.75
CA ILE A 362 1.12 -24.03 3.79
C ILE A 362 -0.22 -24.63 3.36
N PHE A 363 -1.16 -23.80 2.91
CA PHE A 363 -2.43 -24.25 2.36
C PHE A 363 -2.25 -25.24 1.21
N GLY A 364 -1.36 -24.94 0.26
CA GLY A 364 -1.20 -25.79 -0.91
C GLY A 364 -0.50 -27.12 -0.65
N ILE A 365 0.30 -27.23 0.42
CA ILE A 365 0.96 -28.49 0.80
C ILE A 365 0.02 -29.38 1.64
N PHE A 366 -0.65 -28.79 2.63
CA PHE A 366 -1.40 -29.56 3.65
C PHE A 366 -2.91 -29.56 3.42
N GLY A 367 -3.45 -28.60 2.66
CA GLY A 367 -4.89 -28.41 2.50
C GLY A 367 -5.59 -27.93 3.78
N LEU A 368 -6.89 -27.70 3.65
CA LEU A 368 -7.78 -27.51 4.81
C LEU A 368 -8.41 -28.85 5.21
N PRO A 369 -8.56 -29.14 6.51
CA PRO A 369 -8.36 -28.25 7.67
C PRO A 369 -6.95 -28.27 8.28
N ASP A 370 -6.06 -29.16 7.83
CA ASP A 370 -4.79 -29.44 8.53
C ASP A 370 -3.83 -28.23 8.59
N SER A 371 -3.97 -27.29 7.65
CA SER A 371 -3.20 -26.04 7.62
C SER A 371 -3.49 -25.08 8.78
N TYR A 372 -4.65 -25.15 9.43
CA TYR A 372 -5.04 -24.19 10.47
C TYR A 372 -4.09 -24.16 11.67
N GLY A 373 -3.62 -25.33 12.13
CA GLY A 373 -2.63 -25.42 13.21
C GLY A 373 -1.30 -24.78 12.81
N LEU A 374 -0.89 -24.94 11.54
CA LEU A 374 0.32 -24.34 11.01
C LEU A 374 0.19 -22.82 10.84
N PHE A 375 -0.97 -22.28 10.48
CA PHE A 375 -1.23 -20.83 10.47
C PHE A 375 -1.11 -20.22 11.87
N ALA A 376 -1.61 -20.92 12.90
CA ALA A 376 -1.39 -20.51 14.27
C ALA A 376 0.11 -20.48 14.59
N LEU A 377 0.87 -21.53 14.29
CA LEU A 377 2.31 -21.56 14.54
C LEU A 377 3.07 -20.48 13.75
N GLN A 378 2.68 -20.22 12.51
CA GLN A 378 3.22 -19.15 11.67
C GLN A 378 3.11 -17.78 12.35
N SER A 379 2.03 -17.51 13.08
CA SER A 379 1.84 -16.27 13.84
C SER A 379 2.99 -15.98 14.82
N LEU A 380 3.57 -17.01 15.46
CA LEU A 380 4.74 -16.84 16.33
C LEU A 380 5.99 -16.40 15.57
N LEU A 381 6.18 -16.90 14.34
CA LEU A 381 7.27 -16.45 13.47
C LEU A 381 7.11 -14.96 13.15
N VAL A 382 5.89 -14.53 12.81
CA VAL A 382 5.60 -13.12 12.52
C VAL A 382 5.87 -12.24 13.74
N VAL A 383 5.44 -12.65 14.96
CA VAL A 383 5.77 -11.93 16.20
C VAL A 383 7.28 -11.84 16.43
N SER A 384 8.01 -12.92 16.14
CA SER A 384 9.48 -12.94 16.28
C SER A 384 10.16 -11.95 15.33
N PHE A 385 9.71 -11.89 14.06
CA PHE A 385 10.15 -10.87 13.11
C PHE A 385 9.73 -9.46 13.54
N ALA A 386 8.52 -9.31 14.08
CA ALA A 386 8.03 -8.03 14.57
C ALA A 386 8.93 -7.45 15.67
N LEU A 387 9.40 -8.30 16.58
CA LEU A 387 10.40 -7.93 17.60
C LEU A 387 11.74 -7.59 16.98
N TRP A 388 12.21 -8.41 16.04
CA TRP A 388 13.50 -8.18 15.40
C TRP A 388 13.53 -6.80 14.73
N PHE A 389 12.52 -6.47 13.94
CA PHE A 389 12.40 -5.17 13.24
C PHE A 389 11.89 -4.03 14.13
N ARG A 390 11.51 -4.32 15.38
CA ARG A 390 10.88 -3.38 16.33
C ARG A 390 9.66 -2.67 15.71
N SER A 391 8.83 -3.43 14.99
CA SER A 391 7.69 -2.89 14.23
C SER A 391 6.36 -3.16 14.91
N ARG A 392 5.67 -2.08 15.28
CA ARG A 392 4.34 -2.13 15.89
C ARG A 392 3.28 -2.59 14.90
N PHE A 393 3.42 -2.14 13.66
CA PHE A 393 2.52 -2.44 12.55
C PHE A 393 2.43 -3.96 12.32
N MET A 394 3.55 -4.66 12.35
CA MET A 394 3.57 -6.12 12.18
C MET A 394 2.78 -6.86 13.26
N ILE A 395 2.86 -6.42 14.51
CA ILE A 395 2.13 -7.08 15.61
C ILE A 395 0.62 -6.90 15.42
N VAL A 396 0.18 -5.70 15.04
CA VAL A 396 -1.24 -5.43 14.80
C VAL A 396 -1.75 -6.27 13.63
N MET A 397 -1.07 -6.24 12.49
CA MET A 397 -1.45 -7.03 11.31
C MET A 397 -1.45 -8.53 11.58
N ASN A 398 -0.45 -9.04 12.30
CA ASN A 398 -0.41 -10.44 12.70
C ASN A 398 -1.58 -10.82 13.60
N THR A 399 -2.00 -9.92 14.50
CA THR A 399 -3.15 -10.17 15.37
C THR A 399 -4.45 -10.24 14.58
N ILE A 400 -4.62 -9.37 13.57
CA ILE A 400 -5.75 -9.42 12.64
C ILE A 400 -5.74 -10.75 11.87
N LEU A 401 -4.60 -11.13 11.28
CA LEU A 401 -4.48 -12.39 10.54
C LEU A 401 -4.75 -13.62 11.43
N PHE A 402 -4.19 -13.65 12.64
CA PHE A 402 -4.43 -14.71 13.61
C PHE A 402 -5.92 -14.83 13.97
N LEU A 403 -6.61 -13.70 14.17
CA LEU A 403 -8.04 -13.69 14.45
C LEU A 403 -8.86 -14.20 13.26
N VAL A 404 -8.53 -13.78 12.04
CA VAL A 404 -9.19 -14.25 10.81
C VAL A 404 -9.05 -15.77 10.66
N PHE A 405 -7.83 -16.30 10.81
CA PHE A 405 -7.61 -17.75 10.74
C PHE A 405 -8.31 -18.52 11.86
N LEU A 406 -8.37 -17.96 13.08
CA LEU A 406 -9.09 -18.55 14.20
C LEU A 406 -10.60 -18.63 13.91
N VAL A 407 -11.20 -17.56 13.37
CA VAL A 407 -12.63 -17.55 13.00
C VAL A 407 -12.92 -18.61 11.95
N PHE A 408 -12.10 -18.71 10.90
CA PHE A 408 -12.26 -19.75 9.88
C PHE A 408 -12.07 -21.16 10.45
N ALA A 409 -11.08 -21.36 11.34
CA ALA A 409 -10.84 -22.66 11.95
C ALA A 409 -12.06 -23.14 12.76
N VAL A 410 -12.65 -22.26 13.58
CA VAL A 410 -13.85 -22.57 14.37
C VAL A 410 -15.08 -22.83 13.49
N GLN A 411 -15.21 -22.13 12.35
CA GLN A 411 -16.31 -22.34 11.40
C GLN A 411 -16.19 -23.63 10.58
N SER A 412 -15.00 -24.22 10.46
CA SER A 412 -14.77 -25.34 9.55
C SER A 412 -15.47 -26.66 9.96
N HIS A 413 -16.11 -26.73 11.14
CA HIS A 413 -16.78 -27.89 11.76
C HIS A 413 -15.90 -29.16 11.93
N GLN A 414 -14.78 -29.27 11.22
CA GLN A 414 -13.78 -30.33 11.32
C GLN A 414 -12.80 -30.00 12.45
N ASN A 415 -13.12 -30.48 13.65
CA ASN A 415 -12.36 -30.22 14.86
C ASN A 415 -11.14 -31.15 14.97
N ASN A 416 -9.98 -30.68 14.51
CA ASN A 416 -8.71 -31.32 14.83
C ASN A 416 -8.21 -30.82 16.20
N HIS A 417 -8.03 -31.74 17.16
CA HIS A 417 -7.55 -31.41 18.51
C HIS A 417 -6.22 -30.64 18.47
N LEU A 418 -5.32 -31.01 17.56
CA LEU A 418 -4.01 -30.36 17.41
C LEU A 418 -4.15 -28.88 17.07
N THR A 419 -5.05 -28.55 16.14
CA THR A 419 -5.35 -27.16 15.73
C THR A 419 -5.82 -26.31 16.91
N ASN A 420 -6.78 -26.82 17.68
CA ASN A 420 -7.33 -26.10 18.83
C ASN A 420 -6.25 -25.79 19.88
N PHE A 421 -5.37 -26.77 20.17
CA PHE A 421 -4.25 -26.55 21.07
C PHE A 421 -3.18 -25.61 20.48
N SER A 422 -2.91 -25.66 19.18
CA SER A 422 -1.99 -24.73 18.52
C SER A 422 -2.44 -23.27 18.68
N PHE A 423 -3.72 -22.96 18.40
CA PHE A 423 -4.26 -21.62 18.61
C PHE A 423 -4.21 -21.20 20.09
N MET A 424 -4.58 -22.09 21.01
CA MET A 424 -4.51 -21.83 22.45
C MET A 424 -3.08 -21.46 22.89
N LEU A 425 -2.10 -22.31 22.56
CA LEU A 425 -0.70 -22.11 22.96
C LEU A 425 -0.10 -20.86 22.31
N VAL A 426 -0.29 -20.68 21.01
CA VAL A 426 0.22 -19.52 20.27
C VAL A 426 -0.32 -18.22 20.86
N ALA A 427 -1.60 -18.19 21.25
CA ALA A 427 -2.21 -16.99 21.84
C ALA A 427 -1.54 -16.61 23.17
N PHE A 428 -1.37 -17.57 24.09
CA PHE A 428 -0.69 -17.31 25.37
C PHE A 428 0.79 -16.95 25.19
N VAL A 429 1.50 -17.67 24.33
CA VAL A 429 2.92 -17.41 24.05
C VAL A 429 3.08 -16.01 23.43
N SER A 430 2.26 -15.64 22.44
CA SER A 430 2.27 -14.31 21.83
C SER A 430 1.99 -13.21 22.86
N ALA A 431 0.97 -13.39 23.71
CA ALA A 431 0.66 -12.44 24.77
C ALA A 431 1.84 -12.27 25.75
N ARG A 432 2.55 -13.36 26.08
CA ARG A 432 3.71 -13.32 26.97
C ARG A 432 4.91 -12.65 26.32
N ILE A 433 5.23 -12.99 25.07
CA ILE A 433 6.33 -12.40 24.30
C ILE A 433 6.14 -10.89 24.17
N ILE A 434 4.93 -10.45 23.80
CA ILE A 434 4.58 -9.02 23.68
C ILE A 434 4.70 -8.30 25.03
N ASN A 435 4.31 -8.95 26.13
CA ASN A 435 4.43 -8.38 27.47
C ASN A 435 5.90 -8.19 27.88
N TRP A 436 6.75 -9.17 27.59
CA TRP A 436 8.16 -9.12 27.94
C TRP A 436 8.91 -8.02 27.18
N GLN A 437 8.57 -7.81 25.90
CA GLN A 437 9.25 -6.85 25.04
C GLN A 437 8.50 -5.51 24.91
N LYS A 438 7.67 -5.16 25.92
CA LYS A 438 6.83 -3.94 25.92
C LYS A 438 7.65 -2.68 25.67
N GLU A 439 8.80 -2.55 26.32
CA GLU A 439 9.69 -1.39 26.20
C GLU A 439 10.30 -1.27 24.79
N ARG A 440 10.71 -2.39 24.18
CA ARG A 440 11.31 -2.40 22.83
C ARG A 440 10.31 -2.03 21.74
N LEU A 441 9.03 -2.37 21.94
CA LEU A 441 7.97 -2.10 20.98
C LEU A 441 7.38 -0.71 21.15
N ASN A 442 7.53 -0.10 22.33
CA ASN A 442 7.24 1.31 22.58
C ASN A 442 5.72 1.63 22.44
N ILE A 443 4.85 0.59 22.49
CA ILE A 443 3.38 0.66 22.29
C ILE A 443 2.65 0.69 23.64
N LYS A 444 1.47 1.32 23.67
CA LYS A 444 0.34 0.90 24.53
C LYS A 444 -0.21 -0.49 24.07
N THR A 445 0.64 -1.53 23.98
CA THR A 445 0.29 -2.90 23.50
C THR A 445 -0.67 -3.65 24.41
N GLU A 446 -1.23 -2.96 25.40
CA GLU A 446 -2.12 -3.50 26.39
C GLU A 446 -3.34 -4.14 25.72
N LEU A 447 -3.93 -3.47 24.73
CA LEU A 447 -5.10 -3.97 24.00
C LEU A 447 -4.77 -5.25 23.23
N VAL A 448 -3.72 -5.22 22.39
CA VAL A 448 -3.32 -6.39 21.58
C VAL A 448 -2.97 -7.60 22.45
N ARG A 449 -2.21 -7.37 23.54
CA ARG A 449 -1.90 -8.42 24.52
C ARG A 449 -3.18 -8.98 25.16
N ASN A 450 -4.10 -8.10 25.59
CA ASN A 450 -5.34 -8.53 26.22
C ASN A 450 -6.21 -9.32 25.23
N LEU A 451 -6.22 -8.95 23.96
CA LEU A 451 -6.92 -9.67 22.90
C LEU A 451 -6.37 -11.09 22.75
N TYR A 452 -5.04 -11.26 22.68
CA TYR A 452 -4.44 -12.61 22.67
C TYR A 452 -4.76 -13.42 23.93
N LEU A 453 -4.77 -12.80 25.13
CA LEU A 453 -5.15 -13.51 26.36
C LEU A 453 -6.62 -13.96 26.33
N LEU A 454 -7.51 -13.12 25.80
CA LEU A 454 -8.93 -13.44 25.66
C LEU A 454 -9.16 -14.55 24.63
N LEU A 455 -8.48 -14.48 23.48
CA LEU A 455 -8.51 -15.53 22.46
C LEU A 455 -7.95 -16.85 23.00
N GLY A 456 -6.81 -16.82 23.71
CA GLY A 456 -6.22 -17.99 24.34
C GLY A 456 -7.14 -18.62 25.38
N PHE A 457 -7.82 -17.80 26.19
CA PHE A 457 -8.84 -18.25 27.14
C PHE A 457 -10.02 -18.93 26.43
N GLY A 458 -10.59 -18.30 25.40
CA GLY A 458 -11.68 -18.88 24.62
C GLY A 458 -11.28 -20.23 23.99
N MET A 459 -10.10 -20.27 23.36
CA MET A 459 -9.57 -21.50 22.77
C MET A 459 -9.22 -22.57 23.80
N THR A 460 -8.90 -22.20 25.05
CA THR A 460 -8.73 -23.18 26.14
C THR A 460 -10.04 -23.93 26.40
N LEU A 461 -11.14 -23.19 26.52
CA LEU A 461 -12.45 -23.79 26.74
C LEU A 461 -12.87 -24.68 25.56
N VAL A 462 -12.67 -24.22 24.33
CA VAL A 462 -12.96 -24.97 23.09
C VAL A 462 -12.08 -26.23 22.97
N ALA A 463 -10.77 -26.11 23.21
CA ALA A 463 -9.85 -27.25 23.13
C ALA A 463 -10.24 -28.34 24.12
N PHE A 464 -10.44 -27.99 25.40
CA PHE A 464 -10.85 -28.95 26.42
C PHE A 464 -12.27 -29.49 26.21
N TYR A 465 -13.17 -28.71 25.61
CA TYR A 465 -14.51 -29.18 25.24
C TYR A 465 -14.45 -30.34 24.24
N HIS A 466 -13.59 -30.23 23.22
CA HIS A 466 -13.49 -31.26 22.17
C HIS A 466 -12.65 -32.46 22.57
N VAL A 467 -11.63 -32.27 23.41
CA VAL A 467 -10.71 -33.35 23.81
C VAL A 467 -11.28 -34.22 24.91
N SER A 468 -12.11 -33.65 25.79
CA SER A 468 -12.60 -34.35 26.97
C SER A 468 -13.91 -35.08 26.67
N PRO A 469 -14.13 -36.29 27.22
CA PRO A 469 -15.44 -36.93 27.13
C PRO A 469 -16.53 -36.04 27.74
N PRO A 470 -17.79 -36.13 27.26
CA PRO A 470 -18.86 -35.21 27.67
C PRO A 470 -19.04 -35.08 29.19
N SER A 471 -18.84 -36.16 29.94
CA SER A 471 -18.94 -36.22 31.41
C SER A 471 -17.83 -35.49 32.16
N TYR A 472 -16.68 -35.23 31.53
CA TYR A 472 -15.50 -34.63 32.16
C TYR A 472 -15.26 -33.18 31.75
N ILE A 473 -16.07 -32.60 30.85
CA ILE A 473 -15.79 -31.26 30.32
C ILE A 473 -15.72 -30.21 31.43
N THR A 474 -16.70 -30.19 32.34
CA THR A 474 -16.68 -29.26 33.48
C THR A 474 -15.48 -29.46 34.39
N ALA A 475 -15.10 -30.72 34.66
CA ALA A 475 -13.90 -31.02 35.44
C ALA A 475 -12.63 -30.50 34.76
N THR A 476 -12.52 -30.61 33.44
CA THR A 476 -11.36 -30.09 32.68
C THR A 476 -11.32 -28.56 32.63
N TRP A 477 -12.46 -27.88 32.58
CA TRP A 477 -12.50 -26.41 32.68
C TRP A 477 -12.13 -25.91 34.08
N ILE A 478 -12.56 -26.61 35.15
CA ILE A 478 -12.11 -26.34 36.52
C ILE A 478 -10.59 -26.51 36.62
N PHE A 479 -10.07 -27.60 36.06
CA PHE A 479 -8.62 -27.87 36.01
C PHE A 479 -7.87 -26.76 35.25
N ALA A 480 -8.38 -26.30 34.10
CA ALA A 480 -7.81 -25.16 33.39
C ALA A 480 -7.83 -23.87 34.23
N GLY A 481 -8.89 -23.63 35.00
CA GLY A 481 -8.96 -22.53 35.97
C GLY A 481 -7.88 -22.62 37.05
N LEU A 482 -7.64 -23.82 37.61
CA LEU A 482 -6.55 -24.06 38.57
C LEU A 482 -5.18 -23.78 37.94
N LEU A 483 -4.96 -24.22 36.70
CA LEU A 483 -3.73 -23.91 35.96
C LEU A 483 -3.54 -22.41 35.75
N PHE A 484 -4.58 -21.67 35.37
CA PHE A 484 -4.50 -20.21 35.25
C PHE A 484 -4.20 -19.53 36.58
N PHE A 485 -4.76 -20.02 37.68
CA PHE A 485 -4.48 -19.50 39.02
C PHE A 485 -3.02 -19.71 39.39
N LEU A 486 -2.51 -20.93 39.19
CA LEU A 486 -1.11 -21.29 39.43
C LEU A 486 -0.15 -20.45 38.57
N VAL A 487 -0.43 -20.30 37.28
CA VAL A 487 0.34 -19.43 36.38
C VAL A 487 0.28 -17.96 36.82
N GLY A 488 -0.90 -17.47 37.23
CA GLY A 488 -1.07 -16.11 37.74
C GLY A 488 -0.35 -15.85 39.05
N TYR A 489 -0.21 -16.88 39.89
CA TYR A 489 0.60 -16.84 41.10
C TYR A 489 2.10 -16.81 40.77
N LEU A 490 2.58 -17.77 39.97
CA LEU A 490 3.99 -17.89 39.57
C LEU A 490 4.51 -16.64 38.83
N LEU A 491 3.72 -16.13 37.89
CA LEU A 491 4.08 -14.95 37.09
C LEU A 491 3.76 -13.61 37.79
N LYS A 492 3.19 -13.64 39.00
CA LYS A 492 2.73 -12.47 39.76
C LYS A 492 1.88 -11.50 38.91
N ASN A 493 1.01 -12.04 38.04
CA ASN A 493 0.25 -11.24 37.08
C ASN A 493 -1.26 -11.36 37.33
N ILE A 494 -1.90 -10.21 37.61
CA ILE A 494 -3.32 -10.13 37.95
C ILE A 494 -4.25 -10.61 36.84
N LYS A 495 -3.85 -10.51 35.57
CA LYS A 495 -4.70 -10.88 34.43
C LYS A 495 -4.97 -12.37 34.35
N TYR A 496 -3.97 -13.20 34.66
CA TYR A 496 -4.16 -14.66 34.72
C TYR A 496 -5.05 -15.07 35.90
N ARG A 497 -5.07 -14.30 37.00
CA ARG A 497 -6.02 -14.52 38.09
C ARG A 497 -7.45 -14.26 37.63
N TRP A 498 -7.68 -13.19 36.87
CA TRP A 498 -8.99 -12.93 36.26
C TRP A 498 -9.40 -14.06 35.30
N LEU A 499 -8.48 -14.59 34.47
CA LEU A 499 -8.77 -15.74 33.62
C LEU A 499 -9.15 -16.99 34.43
N ALA A 500 -8.51 -17.23 35.58
CA ALA A 500 -8.85 -18.31 36.49
C ALA A 500 -10.28 -18.16 37.05
N ILE A 501 -10.63 -16.95 37.52
CA ILE A 501 -11.98 -16.64 38.01
C ILE A 501 -13.01 -16.83 36.90
N SER A 502 -12.74 -16.32 35.70
CA SER A 502 -13.63 -16.50 34.54
C SER A 502 -13.81 -17.98 34.17
N ALA A 503 -12.74 -18.78 34.17
CA ALA A 503 -12.82 -20.24 33.94
C ALA A 503 -13.73 -20.92 34.98
N MET A 504 -13.58 -20.56 36.26
CA MET A 504 -14.41 -21.10 37.35
C MET A 504 -15.87 -20.71 37.20
N VAL A 505 -16.16 -19.45 36.84
CA VAL A 505 -17.54 -18.98 36.60
C VAL A 505 -18.17 -19.72 35.42
N VAL A 506 -17.47 -19.85 34.29
CA VAL A 506 -17.98 -20.57 33.11
C VAL A 506 -18.20 -22.05 33.43
N SER A 507 -17.29 -22.67 34.20
CA SER A 507 -17.45 -24.04 34.67
C SER A 507 -18.67 -24.21 35.58
N ALA A 508 -18.90 -23.28 36.51
CA ALA A 508 -20.05 -23.29 37.40
C ALA A 508 -21.37 -23.14 36.63
N ILE A 509 -21.42 -22.22 35.65
CA ILE A 509 -22.59 -22.05 34.77
C ILE A 509 -22.89 -23.38 34.05
N ARG A 510 -21.89 -24.01 33.43
CA ARG A 510 -22.10 -25.29 32.74
C ARG A 510 -22.56 -26.40 33.70
N LEU A 511 -21.94 -26.50 34.88
CA LEU A 511 -22.30 -27.48 35.89
C LEU A 511 -23.79 -27.37 36.25
N ILE A 512 -24.25 -26.14 36.49
CA ILE A 512 -25.64 -25.84 36.91
C ILE A 512 -26.63 -26.12 35.79
N PHE A 513 -26.38 -25.61 34.58
CA PHE A 513 -27.37 -25.62 33.50
C PHE A 513 -27.32 -26.88 32.62
N VAL A 514 -26.14 -27.49 32.45
CA VAL A 514 -25.94 -28.62 31.53
C VAL A 514 -25.80 -29.93 32.30
N ASP A 515 -24.79 -30.03 33.17
CA ASP A 515 -24.46 -31.33 33.76
C ASP A 515 -25.53 -31.76 34.78
N MET A 516 -25.99 -30.83 35.62
CA MET A 516 -27.01 -31.13 36.62
C MET A 516 -28.44 -31.28 36.07
N ALA A 517 -28.68 -30.89 34.81
CA ALA A 517 -29.95 -31.19 34.15
C ALA A 517 -30.16 -32.71 33.98
N SER A 518 -29.07 -33.48 33.84
CA SER A 518 -29.10 -34.93 33.62
C SER A 518 -29.09 -35.79 34.90
N VAL A 519 -28.80 -35.19 36.06
CA VAL A 519 -28.53 -35.90 37.33
C VAL A 519 -29.77 -35.95 38.22
N ASN A 520 -29.97 -37.03 38.98
CA ASN A 520 -31.04 -37.15 39.97
C ASN A 520 -30.94 -36.01 41.02
N ILE A 521 -32.09 -35.40 41.37
CA ILE A 521 -32.21 -34.22 42.25
C ILE A 521 -31.41 -34.35 43.56
N GLY A 522 -31.34 -35.54 44.17
CA GLY A 522 -30.59 -35.75 45.41
C GLY A 522 -29.08 -35.51 45.28
N TYR A 523 -28.48 -35.93 44.16
CA TYR A 523 -27.05 -35.73 43.89
C TYR A 523 -26.72 -34.27 43.54
N ARG A 524 -27.68 -33.51 42.99
CA ARG A 524 -27.50 -32.08 42.72
C ARG A 524 -27.29 -31.28 43.99
N ILE A 525 -28.07 -31.57 45.04
CA ILE A 525 -28.00 -30.88 46.34
C ILE A 525 -26.64 -31.12 47.00
N LEU A 526 -26.14 -32.36 46.97
CA LEU A 526 -24.81 -32.72 47.50
C LEU A 526 -23.67 -32.06 46.73
N ALA A 527 -23.74 -32.02 45.39
CA ALA A 527 -22.73 -31.36 44.55
C ALA A 527 -22.68 -29.85 44.81
N PHE A 528 -23.83 -29.19 44.94
CA PHE A 528 -23.92 -27.77 45.30
C PHE A 528 -23.32 -27.45 46.67
N LEU A 529 -23.58 -28.30 47.67
CA LEU A 529 -23.02 -28.14 49.01
C LEU A 529 -21.49 -28.24 48.97
N GLY A 530 -20.95 -29.21 48.24
CA GLY A 530 -19.50 -29.39 48.07
C GLY A 530 -18.84 -28.20 47.36
N LEU A 531 -19.46 -27.70 46.29
CA LEU A 531 -18.95 -26.55 45.53
C LEU A 531 -18.96 -25.27 46.39
N ALA A 532 -20.01 -25.06 47.20
CA ALA A 532 -20.08 -23.96 48.15
C ALA A 532 -18.95 -24.03 49.19
N ILE A 533 -18.68 -25.21 49.76
CA ILE A 533 -17.59 -25.42 50.71
C ILE A 533 -16.23 -25.10 50.08
N ILE A 534 -15.97 -25.59 48.87
CA ILE A 534 -14.71 -25.32 48.14
C ILE A 534 -14.56 -23.82 47.85
N SER A 535 -15.63 -23.16 47.40
CA SER A 535 -15.61 -21.73 47.09
C SER A 535 -15.36 -20.87 48.34
N ILE A 536 -15.94 -21.23 49.49
CA ILE A 536 -15.68 -20.60 50.78
C ILE A 536 -14.22 -20.84 51.20
N ALA A 537 -13.70 -22.05 51.08
CA ALA A 537 -12.32 -22.38 51.43
C ALA A 537 -11.30 -21.58 50.60
N VAL A 538 -11.52 -21.48 49.27
CA VAL A 538 -10.66 -20.68 48.37
C VAL A 538 -10.74 -19.19 48.71
N SER A 539 -11.95 -18.66 49.01
CA SER A 539 -12.13 -17.27 49.43
C SER A 539 -11.39 -16.97 50.74
N VAL A 540 -11.49 -17.84 51.74
CA VAL A 540 -10.79 -17.69 53.03
C VAL A 540 -9.27 -17.74 52.85
N TRP A 541 -8.77 -18.66 52.02
CA TRP A 541 -7.35 -18.77 51.72
C TRP A 541 -6.80 -17.53 51.01
N TYR A 542 -7.54 -17.00 50.02
CA TYR A 542 -7.15 -15.80 49.28
C TYR A 542 -7.10 -14.56 50.18
N THR A 543 -8.08 -14.39 51.06
CA THR A 543 -8.13 -13.28 52.03
C THR A 543 -6.98 -13.34 53.03
N LYS A 544 -6.65 -14.53 53.57
CA LYS A 544 -5.51 -14.69 54.49
C LYS A 544 -4.15 -14.43 53.83
N TYR A 545 -3.99 -14.74 52.54
CA TYR A 545 -2.70 -14.59 51.86
C TYR A 545 -2.40 -13.16 51.40
N LEU A 546 -3.43 -12.35 51.09
CA LEU A 546 -3.25 -10.96 50.65
C LEU A 546 -3.00 -9.96 51.79
N ILE A 547 -3.53 -10.23 52.99
CA ILE A 547 -3.34 -9.38 54.17
C ILE A 547 -1.89 -9.43 54.65
N ARG A 548 -1.20 -10.57 54.50
CA ARG A 548 0.20 -10.79 54.92
C ARG A 548 1.28 -10.09 54.08
N LYS A 549 0.90 -9.27 53.08
CA LYS A 549 1.85 -8.60 52.18
C LYS A 549 1.73 -7.07 52.19
N LYS A 550 0.89 -6.53 53.09
CA LYS A 550 0.70 -5.10 53.34
C LYS A 550 1.24 -4.66 54.72
N GLU A 551 1.72 -5.62 55.51
CA GLU A 551 2.67 -5.43 56.62
C GLU A 551 4.03 -5.94 56.13
#